data_AF-A0A9L0SGH1-F1
#
_entry.id   AF-A0A9L0SGH1-F1
#
_cell.length_a   1.000
_cell.length_b   1.000
_cell.length_c   1.000
_cell.angle_alpha   90.00
_cell.angle_beta   90.00
_cell.angle_gamma   90.00
#
_symmetry.space_group_name_H-M   'P 1'
#
loop_
_entity.id
_entity.type
_entity.pdbx_description
1 polymer ?
#
loop_
_entity_poly.entity_id
_entity_poly.type
_entity_poly.pdbx_seq_one_letter_code
_entity_poly.pdbx_strand_id
1 'polypeptide(L)'
;MAESSRGGPTCGGVGGRQDPMSSAGGSNFPEYELPELNTRAFHVGAFGELWRGRLRGSGDLSLKEPPAPALPGRRGVADAGREDAAVARDLGCNLEAAAELRAVCGLDKLQCLEEGEDPEVIPEDTDLVTLGVRKKLLEHREETITIDRVCRQETFAYEMESHAIGKKPENPTDMIEEGELILSVNILYPVIFHKHKEHKPYQTMLVLGSQKLTELRDSICCVSDLQIGGEFSNTPDQAPEHISKMYNTLSLERMITILQDLYKSAFFYFEGTFYNDRRYPECRDLSRTIIEWSESHDRGYGKFQTASMEDFTFNDLCIKLGFPYLYCHQGDCEHVVVITDIRLVHRDDCLDRTLYPLLIKKHWLWTRKCFVCKMYTARWVTNNDSFAPEDPCFFCDVCFRMLHYDSEGNKLGEFLAYPYVDPGTFN
;
A
#
# COMPACT_ATOMS: atom_id res chain seq x y z
N MET A 1 12.89 22.67 -29.32
CA MET A 1 12.58 23.79 -30.24
C MET A 1 11.13 24.18 -29.95
N ALA A 2 10.87 25.19 -29.13
CA ALA A 2 10.87 26.63 -29.41
C ALA A 2 9.57 27.10 -30.10
N GLU A 3 8.73 27.82 -29.36
CA GLU A 3 7.86 28.96 -29.74
C GLU A 3 7.12 29.42 -28.44
N SER A 4 7.65 30.38 -27.67
CA SER A 4 7.52 31.85 -27.78
C SER A 4 6.19 32.45 -27.29
N SER A 5 6.19 32.80 -26.01
CA SER A 5 5.78 34.07 -25.38
C SER A 5 4.80 35.05 -26.06
N ARG A 6 3.80 35.49 -25.28
CA ARG A 6 3.25 36.86 -25.32
C ARG A 6 3.23 37.44 -23.89
N GLY A 7 3.91 38.58 -23.69
CA GLY A 7 3.96 39.37 -22.44
C GLY A 7 2.64 40.10 -22.15
N GLY A 8 2.29 40.34 -20.89
CA GLY A 8 2.66 41.53 -20.08
C GLY A 8 1.39 42.37 -19.83
N PRO A 9 1.22 43.12 -18.71
CA PRO A 9 2.22 44.07 -18.22
C PRO A 9 2.44 44.12 -16.69
N THR A 10 3.54 44.77 -16.35
CA THR A 10 4.08 45.15 -15.03
C THR A 10 3.35 46.32 -14.36
N CYS A 11 3.27 46.28 -13.03
CA CYS A 11 3.26 47.43 -12.11
C CYS A 11 3.80 46.88 -10.77
N GLY A 12 4.97 47.27 -10.25
CA GLY A 12 5.28 48.58 -9.67
C GLY A 12 5.35 48.40 -8.15
N GLY A 13 6.56 48.22 -7.60
CA GLY A 13 6.76 47.92 -6.18
C GLY A 13 6.71 49.15 -5.28
N VAL A 14 6.30 48.98 -4.01
CA VAL A 14 6.69 49.80 -2.85
C VAL A 14 6.45 48.99 -1.56
N GLY A 15 7.47 48.92 -0.70
CA GLY A 15 7.32 49.16 0.75
C GLY A 15 6.95 47.98 1.64
N GLY A 16 7.93 47.53 2.43
CA GLY A 16 7.65 46.76 3.64
C GLY A 16 6.80 47.54 4.63
N ARG A 17 5.84 46.86 5.23
CA ARG A 17 5.21 47.22 6.50
C ARG A 17 5.01 45.94 7.30
N GLN A 18 5.71 45.86 8.41
CA GLN A 18 5.31 45.04 9.55
C GLN A 18 3.99 45.57 10.10
N ASP A 19 3.24 44.64 10.70
CA ASP A 19 2.31 44.78 11.84
C ASP A 19 0.92 44.16 11.55
N PRO A 20 0.19 43.66 12.57
CA PRO A 20 0.61 43.15 13.87
C PRO A 20 -0.04 41.79 14.24
N MET A 21 0.54 41.09 15.22
CA MET A 21 -0.17 40.05 15.98
C MET A 21 -1.47 40.63 16.53
N SER A 22 -2.61 40.04 16.14
CA SER A 22 -3.92 40.36 16.70
C SER A 22 -4.39 39.21 17.58
N SER A 23 -4.75 39.59 18.80
CA SER A 23 -5.17 38.77 19.93
C SER A 23 -6.41 37.93 19.67
N ALA A 24 -6.44 36.79 20.36
CA ALA A 24 -7.61 35.99 20.76
C ALA A 24 -8.97 36.67 20.57
N GLY A 25 -9.74 36.13 19.63
CA GLY A 25 -11.19 36.30 19.52
C GLY A 25 -11.78 34.93 19.19
N GLY A 26 -12.55 34.38 20.13
CA GLY A 26 -13.06 33.02 20.08
C GLY A 26 -13.86 32.72 18.81
N SER A 27 -13.38 31.74 18.05
CA SER A 27 -14.12 31.09 16.99
C SER A 27 -14.56 29.71 17.50
N ASN A 28 -15.87 29.54 17.70
CA ASN A 28 -16.52 28.27 18.06
C ASN A 28 -16.56 27.29 16.85
N PHE A 29 -15.40 27.03 16.26
CA PHE A 29 -15.23 25.93 15.30
C PHE A 29 -14.22 24.96 15.90
N PRO A 30 -14.46 23.64 15.88
CA PRO A 30 -13.41 22.70 16.21
C PRO A 30 -12.30 22.85 15.17
N GLU A 31 -11.09 23.22 15.60
CA GLU A 31 -9.90 23.12 14.77
C GLU A 31 -9.63 21.63 14.53
N TYR A 32 -10.13 21.09 13.42
CA TYR A 32 -9.92 19.70 13.03
C TYR A 32 -8.53 19.44 12.43
N GLU A 33 -7.76 20.50 12.17
CA GLU A 33 -6.42 20.40 11.58
C GLU A 33 -5.40 20.97 12.55
N LEU A 34 -4.84 20.11 13.41
CA LEU A 34 -3.61 20.41 14.12
C LEU A 34 -2.47 20.42 13.09
N PRO A 35 -1.78 21.55 12.84
CA PRO A 35 -0.78 21.68 11.77
C PRO A 35 0.46 20.78 11.90
N GLU A 36 0.62 20.06 13.02
CA GLU A 36 1.89 19.41 13.41
C GLU A 36 1.80 17.90 13.66
N LEU A 37 0.63 17.24 13.52
CA LEU A 37 0.47 15.82 13.92
C LEU A 37 1.41 14.84 13.18
N ASN A 38 1.71 15.10 11.90
CA ASN A 38 2.56 14.21 11.08
C ASN A 38 4.07 14.53 11.19
N THR A 39 4.49 15.36 12.15
CA THR A 39 5.88 15.87 12.17
C THR A 39 6.80 15.16 13.16
N ARG A 40 6.26 14.54 14.21
CA ARG A 40 7.07 13.96 15.29
C ARG A 40 7.20 12.45 15.13
N ALA A 41 8.45 11.99 15.05
CA ALA A 41 8.74 10.58 15.07
C ALA A 41 8.43 10.01 16.46
N PHE A 42 7.87 8.81 16.52
CA PHE A 42 7.65 8.05 17.74
C PHE A 42 8.13 6.62 17.57
N HIS A 43 8.52 5.99 18.68
CA HIS A 43 8.94 4.60 18.70
C HIS A 43 7.73 3.67 18.72
N VAL A 44 7.61 2.79 17.71
CA VAL A 44 6.42 1.96 17.48
C VAL A 44 6.11 1.06 18.67
N GLY A 45 7.10 0.32 19.18
CA GLY A 45 6.90 -0.59 20.31
C GLY A 45 6.51 0.14 21.59
N ALA A 46 7.05 1.34 21.81
CA ALA A 46 6.71 2.15 22.99
C ALA A 46 5.29 2.70 22.90
N PHE A 47 4.86 3.09 21.68
CA PHE A 47 3.48 3.46 21.41
C PHE A 47 2.53 2.28 21.68
N GLY A 48 2.87 1.08 21.23
CA GLY A 48 2.11 -0.14 21.52
C GLY A 48 1.96 -0.43 23.01
N GLU A 49 3.06 -0.37 23.77
CA GLU A 49 3.02 -0.58 25.22
C GLU A 49 2.16 0.46 25.95
N LEU A 50 2.29 1.73 25.58
CA LEU A 50 1.48 2.80 26.14
C LEU A 50 0.00 2.62 25.79
N TRP A 51 -0.33 2.18 24.57
CA TRP A 51 -1.70 1.90 24.16
C TRP A 51 -2.27 0.73 24.98
N ARG A 52 -1.57 -0.40 25.07
CA ARG A 52 -1.97 -1.55 25.89
C ARG A 52 -2.18 -1.17 27.35
N GLY A 53 -1.28 -0.37 27.92
CA GLY A 53 -1.38 0.11 29.31
C GLY A 53 -2.57 1.03 29.59
N ARG A 54 -3.21 1.60 28.56
CA ARG A 54 -4.43 2.42 28.68
C ARG A 54 -5.71 1.59 28.63
N LEU A 55 -5.64 0.33 28.18
CA LEU A 55 -6.78 -0.58 28.11
C LEU A 55 -7.05 -1.21 29.49
N ARG A 56 -8.30 -1.62 29.73
CA ARG A 56 -8.84 -1.88 31.08
C ARG A 56 -8.77 -3.35 31.50
N GLY A 57 -8.15 -4.22 30.70
CA GLY A 57 -7.84 -5.60 31.04
C GLY A 57 -7.75 -6.52 29.81
N SER A 58 -7.55 -7.82 30.05
CA SER A 58 -7.44 -8.85 28.98
C SER A 58 -8.67 -8.97 28.10
N GLY A 59 -9.83 -8.47 28.53
CA GLY A 59 -11.06 -8.45 27.72
C GLY A 59 -10.96 -7.54 26.50
N ASP A 60 -10.30 -6.39 26.62
CA ASP A 60 -10.19 -5.40 25.52
C ASP A 60 -9.24 -5.87 24.41
N LEU A 61 -8.29 -6.73 24.77
CA LEU A 61 -7.32 -7.35 23.86
C LEU A 61 -7.76 -8.73 23.37
N SER A 62 -8.91 -9.22 23.84
CA SER A 62 -9.27 -10.61 23.63
C SER A 62 -9.60 -10.89 22.17
N LEU A 63 -8.92 -11.89 21.61
CA LEU A 63 -9.16 -12.37 20.25
C LEU A 63 -10.28 -13.43 20.19
N LYS A 64 -10.95 -13.69 21.31
CA LYS A 64 -12.05 -14.65 21.38
C LYS A 64 -13.36 -14.00 20.93
N GLU A 65 -14.22 -14.81 20.31
CA GLU A 65 -15.59 -14.40 20.05
C GLU A 65 -16.30 -14.14 21.38
N PRO A 66 -17.06 -13.04 21.48
CA PRO A 66 -17.88 -12.81 22.64
C PRO A 66 -18.97 -13.90 22.68
N PRO A 67 -19.45 -14.30 23.87
CA PRO A 67 -20.58 -15.21 23.96
C PRO A 67 -21.73 -14.66 23.11
N ALA A 68 -22.36 -15.51 22.29
CA ALA A 68 -23.43 -15.11 21.39
C ALA A 68 -24.43 -14.22 22.13
N PRO A 69 -24.81 -13.04 21.58
CA PRO A 69 -25.81 -12.21 22.23
C PRO A 69 -27.07 -13.05 22.41
N ALA A 70 -27.55 -13.15 23.64
CA ALA A 70 -28.88 -13.68 23.87
C ALA A 70 -29.84 -12.95 22.93
N LEU A 71 -30.67 -13.72 22.21
CA LEU A 71 -31.68 -13.26 21.26
C LEU A 71 -32.21 -11.84 21.55
N PRO A 72 -32.40 -10.99 20.52
CA PRO A 72 -32.91 -9.63 20.71
C PRO A 72 -34.26 -9.73 21.45
N GLY A 73 -34.27 -9.29 22.71
CA GLY A 73 -35.41 -9.47 23.63
C GLY A 73 -35.08 -10.12 24.98
N ARG A 74 -33.86 -10.64 25.20
CA ARG A 74 -33.46 -11.24 26.50
C ARG A 74 -32.16 -10.69 27.10
N ARG A 75 -31.77 -9.45 26.83
CA ARG A 75 -30.78 -8.75 27.69
C ARG A 75 -31.43 -8.51 29.06
N GLY A 76 -30.92 -9.18 30.09
CA GLY A 76 -31.40 -8.97 31.45
C GLY A 76 -31.05 -7.57 31.94
N VAL A 77 -31.93 -6.98 32.76
CA VAL A 77 -31.74 -5.65 33.41
C VAL A 77 -30.40 -5.54 34.16
N ALA A 78 -29.85 -6.67 34.62
CA ALA A 78 -28.56 -6.75 35.31
C ALA A 78 -27.35 -6.51 34.39
N ASP A 79 -27.45 -6.84 33.10
CA ASP A 79 -26.37 -6.66 32.12
C ASP A 79 -26.29 -5.20 31.66
N ALA A 80 -27.46 -4.61 31.42
CA ALA A 80 -27.63 -3.20 31.07
C ALA A 80 -27.09 -2.24 32.13
N GLY A 81 -27.32 -2.52 33.43
CA GLY A 81 -26.78 -1.71 34.52
C GLY A 81 -25.25 -1.83 34.70
N ARG A 82 -24.65 -2.94 34.26
CA ARG A 82 -23.20 -3.13 34.28
C ARG A 82 -22.51 -2.39 33.14
N GLU A 83 -23.14 -2.38 31.96
CA GLU A 83 -22.73 -1.59 30.79
C GLU A 83 -22.83 -0.08 31.08
N ASP A 84 -23.94 0.39 31.64
CA ASP A 84 -24.12 1.81 32.00
C ASP A 84 -23.08 2.27 33.03
N ALA A 85 -22.77 1.43 34.02
CA ALA A 85 -21.73 1.72 34.99
C ALA A 85 -20.33 1.78 34.36
N ALA A 86 -20.08 1.04 33.27
CA ALA A 86 -18.84 1.17 32.52
C ALA A 86 -18.79 2.48 31.74
N VAL A 87 -19.83 2.77 30.95
CA VAL A 87 -19.94 4.01 30.17
C VAL A 87 -19.85 5.25 31.05
N ALA A 88 -20.54 5.27 32.19
CA ALA A 88 -20.50 6.35 33.18
C ALA A 88 -19.08 6.62 33.67
N ARG A 89 -18.30 5.58 33.97
CA ARG A 89 -16.91 5.72 34.39
C ARG A 89 -15.99 6.19 33.27
N ASP A 90 -16.26 5.78 32.03
CA ASP A 90 -15.38 6.05 30.88
C ASP A 90 -15.53 7.48 30.38
N LEU A 91 -16.77 7.96 30.32
CA LEU A 91 -17.10 9.32 29.91
C LEU A 91 -17.10 10.31 31.08
N GLY A 92 -16.90 9.82 32.31
CA GLY A 92 -16.97 10.63 33.53
C GLY A 92 -18.35 11.24 33.77
N CYS A 93 -19.41 10.55 33.34
CA CYS A 93 -20.80 10.99 33.48
C CYS A 93 -21.54 10.19 34.57
N ASN A 94 -22.75 10.62 34.92
CA ASN A 94 -23.57 9.92 35.89
C ASN A 94 -24.28 8.70 35.24
N LEU A 95 -24.82 7.80 36.07
CA LEU A 95 -25.49 6.58 35.57
C LEU A 95 -26.73 6.89 34.73
N GLU A 96 -27.43 8.00 35.01
CA GLU A 96 -28.58 8.42 34.22
C GLU A 96 -28.18 8.84 32.80
N ALA A 97 -27.11 9.62 32.66
CA ALA A 97 -26.55 10.03 31.38
C ALA A 97 -25.99 8.83 30.60
N ALA A 98 -25.39 7.85 31.26
CA ALA A 98 -24.97 6.61 30.61
C ALA A 98 -26.15 5.78 30.10
N ALA A 99 -27.23 5.68 30.88
CA ALA A 99 -28.47 5.01 30.46
C ALA A 99 -29.15 5.76 29.29
N GLU A 100 -29.13 7.09 29.31
CA GLU A 100 -29.61 7.94 28.21
C GLU A 100 -28.78 7.72 26.95
N LEU A 101 -27.45 7.72 27.06
CA LEU A 101 -26.54 7.43 25.94
C LEU A 101 -26.80 6.04 25.36
N ARG A 102 -27.01 5.02 26.18
CA ARG A 102 -27.39 3.68 25.68
C ARG A 102 -28.73 3.71 24.92
N ALA A 103 -29.71 4.47 25.41
CA ALA A 103 -31.02 4.57 24.77
C ALA A 103 -31.00 5.34 23.44
N VAL A 104 -30.14 6.36 23.33
CA VAL A 104 -30.02 7.21 22.14
C VAL A 104 -29.04 6.64 21.11
N CYS A 105 -27.96 5.99 21.55
CA CYS A 105 -26.91 5.42 20.71
C CYS A 105 -26.97 3.89 20.62
N GLY A 106 -28.10 3.28 20.99
CA GLY A 106 -28.30 1.83 20.93
C GLY A 106 -28.29 1.30 19.50
N LEU A 107 -27.97 0.01 19.33
CA LEU A 107 -27.97 -0.65 18.02
C LEU A 107 -29.35 -0.61 17.35
N ASP A 108 -30.42 -0.56 18.14
CA ASP A 108 -31.80 -0.36 17.69
C ASP A 108 -32.01 1.01 17.02
N LYS A 109 -31.20 2.02 17.35
CA LYS A 109 -31.22 3.34 16.71
C LYS A 109 -30.39 3.42 15.43
N LEU A 110 -29.55 2.41 15.18
CA LEU A 110 -28.83 2.26 13.91
C LEU A 110 -29.68 1.56 12.84
N GLN A 111 -30.81 0.94 13.21
CA GLN A 111 -31.80 0.47 12.25
C GLN A 111 -32.56 1.67 11.68
N CYS A 112 -32.12 2.15 10.52
CA CYS A 112 -32.74 3.28 9.82
C CYS A 112 -34.02 2.91 9.04
N LEU A 113 -34.42 1.63 9.03
CA LEU A 113 -35.52 1.10 8.21
C LEU A 113 -36.38 0.15 9.05
N GLU A 114 -37.70 0.24 8.89
CA GLU A 114 -38.59 -0.82 9.33
C GLU A 114 -38.43 -2.06 8.42
N GLU A 115 -38.71 -3.27 8.92
CA GLU A 115 -38.60 -4.49 8.11
C GLU A 115 -39.47 -4.38 6.84
N GLY A 116 -38.82 -4.25 5.68
CA GLY A 116 -39.47 -4.20 4.37
C GLY A 116 -39.42 -2.84 3.66
N GLU A 117 -38.83 -1.81 4.26
CA GLU A 117 -38.59 -0.53 3.57
C GLU A 117 -37.35 -0.60 2.67
N ASP A 118 -37.48 -0.13 1.43
CA ASP A 118 -36.37 -0.04 0.47
C ASP A 118 -35.59 1.27 0.69
N PRO A 119 -34.30 1.23 1.07
CA PRO A 119 -33.48 2.42 1.31
C PRO A 119 -33.28 3.31 0.09
N GLU A 120 -33.63 2.85 -1.12
CA GLU A 120 -33.52 3.62 -2.36
C GLU A 120 -34.79 4.42 -2.68
N VAL A 121 -35.87 4.24 -1.92
CA VAL A 121 -37.11 5.02 -2.08
C VAL A 121 -36.99 6.34 -1.31
N ILE A 122 -36.84 7.44 -2.06
CA ILE A 122 -36.76 8.79 -1.48
C ILE A 122 -38.18 9.35 -1.27
N PRO A 123 -38.55 9.81 -0.06
CA PRO A 123 -39.86 10.41 0.19
C PRO A 123 -40.11 11.65 -0.68
N GLU A 124 -41.31 11.75 -1.28
CA GLU A 124 -41.66 12.82 -2.23
C GLU A 124 -41.67 14.22 -1.60
N ASP A 125 -41.93 14.32 -0.29
CA ASP A 125 -42.17 15.58 0.44
C ASP A 125 -40.92 16.10 1.18
N THR A 126 -39.73 16.00 0.58
CA THR A 126 -38.47 16.35 1.28
C THR A 126 -37.80 17.62 0.77
N ASP A 127 -37.65 18.62 1.65
CA ASP A 127 -36.90 19.87 1.38
C ASP A 127 -35.37 19.73 1.50
N LEU A 128 -34.86 18.53 1.86
CA LEU A 128 -33.42 18.32 2.05
C LEU A 128 -32.69 18.25 0.71
N VAL A 129 -31.79 19.22 0.48
CA VAL A 129 -30.96 19.31 -0.72
C VAL A 129 -30.16 18.03 -0.97
N THR A 130 -29.70 17.34 0.07
CA THR A 130 -28.97 16.07 -0.04
C THR A 130 -29.81 14.94 -0.64
N LEU A 131 -31.10 14.86 -0.29
CA LEU A 131 -32.02 13.88 -0.87
C LEU A 131 -32.42 14.27 -2.30
N GLY A 132 -32.51 15.57 -2.62
CA GLY A 132 -32.65 16.03 -3.99
C GLY A 132 -31.44 15.67 -4.88
N VAL A 133 -30.21 15.76 -4.36
CA VAL A 133 -28.98 15.32 -5.06
C VAL A 133 -28.98 13.79 -5.22
N ARG A 134 -29.36 13.05 -4.17
CA ARG A 134 -29.46 11.59 -4.23
C ARG A 134 -30.51 11.13 -5.26
N LYS A 135 -31.68 11.78 -5.32
CA LYS A 135 -32.74 11.47 -6.30
C LYS A 135 -32.23 11.64 -7.73
N LYS A 136 -31.56 12.76 -8.02
CA LYS A 136 -30.91 12.98 -9.33
C LYS A 136 -29.85 11.93 -9.65
N LEU A 137 -29.06 11.48 -8.66
CA LEU A 137 -28.07 10.41 -8.84
C LEU A 137 -28.72 9.05 -9.12
N LEU A 138 -29.83 8.73 -8.44
CA LEU A 138 -30.58 7.49 -8.65
C LEU A 138 -31.28 7.47 -10.02
N GLU A 139 -31.96 8.57 -10.39
CA GLU A 139 -32.56 8.74 -11.72
C GLU A 139 -31.49 8.64 -12.81
N HIS A 140 -30.35 9.33 -12.64
CA HIS A 140 -29.23 9.21 -13.57
C HIS A 140 -28.71 7.77 -13.66
N ARG A 141 -28.60 7.07 -12.52
CA ARG A 141 -28.15 5.67 -12.46
C ARG A 141 -29.14 4.74 -13.17
N GLU A 142 -30.44 4.95 -13.04
CA GLU A 142 -31.49 4.22 -13.78
C GLU A 142 -31.45 4.50 -15.29
N GLU A 143 -31.22 5.75 -15.69
CA GLU A 143 -31.08 6.16 -17.09
C GLU A 143 -29.78 5.67 -17.73
N THR A 144 -28.71 5.54 -16.94
CA THR A 144 -27.37 5.10 -17.38
C THR A 144 -26.99 3.71 -16.86
N ILE A 145 -27.97 2.79 -16.70
CA ILE A 145 -27.70 1.36 -16.47
C ILE A 145 -27.04 0.74 -17.73
N THR A 146 -25.83 1.18 -18.06
CA THR A 146 -24.72 0.27 -18.22
C THR A 146 -24.62 -0.47 -16.89
N ILE A 147 -24.93 -1.77 -16.90
CA ILE A 147 -24.53 -2.66 -15.82
C ILE A 147 -23.03 -2.44 -15.69
N ASP A 148 -22.62 -1.65 -14.70
CA ASP A 148 -21.25 -1.63 -14.24
C ASP A 148 -21.08 -3.02 -13.64
N ARG A 149 -20.78 -3.99 -14.51
CA ARG A 149 -20.30 -5.28 -14.10
C ARG A 149 -19.12 -4.90 -13.24
N VAL A 150 -19.27 -5.03 -11.91
CA VAL A 150 -18.22 -4.81 -10.91
C VAL A 150 -16.94 -5.13 -11.62
N CYS A 151 -16.16 -4.09 -11.88
CA CYS A 151 -15.09 -4.24 -12.85
C CYS A 151 -14.30 -5.46 -12.41
N ARG A 152 -13.93 -6.38 -13.30
CA ARG A 152 -13.30 -7.64 -12.91
C ARG A 152 -12.15 -7.43 -11.89
N GLN A 153 -11.51 -6.26 -11.98
CA GLN A 153 -10.52 -5.72 -11.04
C GLN A 153 -11.04 -5.49 -9.61
N GLU A 154 -12.24 -4.93 -9.42
CA GLU A 154 -12.88 -4.74 -8.12
C GLU A 154 -13.30 -6.06 -7.48
N THR A 155 -13.80 -7.02 -8.28
CA THR A 155 -14.10 -8.38 -7.78
C THR A 155 -12.85 -9.06 -7.26
N PHE A 156 -11.73 -8.99 -8.00
CA PHE A 156 -10.46 -9.57 -7.54
C PHE A 156 -9.87 -8.85 -6.33
N ALA A 157 -9.99 -7.51 -6.26
CA ALA A 157 -9.56 -6.76 -5.08
C ALA A 157 -10.34 -7.19 -3.84
N TYR A 158 -11.67 -7.35 -3.97
CA TYR A 158 -12.52 -7.85 -2.90
C TYR A 158 -12.19 -9.31 -2.52
N GLU A 159 -11.96 -10.19 -3.49
CA GLU A 159 -11.54 -11.58 -3.23
C GLU A 159 -10.24 -11.60 -2.40
N MET A 160 -9.22 -10.86 -2.84
CA MET A 160 -7.93 -10.74 -2.14
C MET A 160 -8.09 -10.20 -0.70
N GLU A 161 -8.86 -9.14 -0.50
CA GLU A 161 -9.15 -8.59 0.83
C GLU A 161 -9.92 -9.60 1.69
N SER A 162 -10.90 -10.31 1.11
CA SER A 162 -11.77 -11.25 1.83
C SER A 162 -11.07 -12.54 2.27
N HIS A 163 -10.03 -12.99 1.56
CA HIS A 163 -9.35 -14.26 1.85
C HIS A 163 -8.69 -14.31 3.24
N ALA A 164 -8.38 -13.16 3.82
CA ALA A 164 -7.67 -13.06 5.07
C ALA A 164 -8.57 -12.72 6.27
N ILE A 165 -9.79 -12.20 6.03
CA ILE A 165 -10.69 -11.73 7.10
C ILE A 165 -11.11 -12.91 7.98
N GLY A 166 -10.92 -12.76 9.29
CA GLY A 166 -11.31 -13.75 10.30
C GLY A 166 -10.60 -15.10 10.19
N LYS A 167 -9.54 -15.21 9.38
CA LYS A 167 -8.83 -16.48 9.19
C LYS A 167 -8.04 -16.83 10.44
N LYS A 168 -8.22 -18.05 10.94
CA LYS A 168 -7.52 -18.60 12.11
C LYS A 168 -6.52 -19.68 11.65
N PRO A 169 -5.35 -19.79 12.29
CA PRO A 169 -4.35 -20.77 11.91
C PRO A 169 -4.82 -22.19 12.23
N GLU A 170 -4.39 -23.17 11.43
CA GLU A 170 -4.60 -24.59 11.75
C GLU A 170 -3.79 -25.02 12.99
N ASN A 171 -2.59 -24.45 13.13
CA ASN A 171 -1.69 -24.71 14.24
C ASN A 171 -1.76 -23.59 15.29
N PRO A 172 -2.08 -23.89 16.55
CA PRO A 172 -2.18 -22.88 17.62
C PRO A 172 -0.91 -22.05 17.86
N THR A 173 0.28 -22.55 17.50
CA THR A 173 1.54 -21.77 17.66
C THR A 173 1.67 -20.64 16.67
N ASP A 174 0.88 -20.66 15.59
CA ASP A 174 0.86 -19.64 14.55
C ASP A 174 -0.20 -18.57 14.82
N MET A 175 -0.83 -18.62 15.99
CA MET A 175 -1.78 -17.60 16.44
C MET A 175 -1.05 -16.32 16.79
N ILE A 176 -1.59 -15.19 16.34
CA ILE A 176 -1.14 -13.86 16.76
C ILE A 176 -1.42 -13.62 18.25
N GLU A 177 -0.47 -12.99 18.94
CA GLU A 177 -0.60 -12.67 20.36
C GLU A 177 -1.61 -11.54 20.60
N GLU A 178 -2.31 -11.61 21.74
CA GLU A 178 -3.25 -10.54 22.15
C GLU A 178 -2.49 -9.24 22.36
N GLY A 179 -2.94 -8.17 21.69
CA GLY A 179 -2.31 -6.86 21.76
C GLY A 179 -1.09 -6.67 20.84
N GLU A 180 -0.85 -7.58 19.89
CA GLU A 180 0.07 -7.34 18.77
C GLU A 180 -0.32 -6.08 17.98
N LEU A 181 0.68 -5.39 17.43
CA LEU A 181 0.46 -4.24 16.55
C LEU A 181 0.38 -4.69 15.10
N ILE A 182 -0.55 -4.10 14.35
CA ILE A 182 -0.64 -4.22 12.90
C ILE A 182 -0.37 -2.84 12.30
N LEU A 183 0.58 -2.78 11.37
CA LEU A 183 0.93 -1.58 10.64
C LEU A 183 0.47 -1.72 9.18
N SER A 184 -0.19 -0.70 8.65
CA SER A 184 -0.55 -0.62 7.23
C SER A 184 0.57 0.07 6.45
N VAL A 185 1.24 -0.71 5.59
CA VAL A 185 2.40 -0.28 4.81
C VAL A 185 2.02 -0.17 3.34
N ASN A 186 2.12 1.05 2.81
CA ASN A 186 1.93 1.35 1.39
C ASN A 186 3.28 1.43 0.68
N ILE A 187 3.46 0.62 -0.36
CA ILE A 187 4.63 0.63 -1.23
C ILE A 187 4.21 1.26 -2.54
N LEU A 188 4.87 2.35 -2.93
CA LEU A 188 4.61 3.03 -4.19
C LEU A 188 5.46 2.44 -5.32
N TYR A 189 5.09 2.78 -6.56
CA TYR A 189 5.89 2.46 -7.73
C TYR A 189 7.30 3.04 -7.61
N PRO A 190 8.29 2.41 -8.28
CA PRO A 190 9.62 2.97 -8.36
C PRO A 190 9.60 4.42 -8.87
N VAL A 191 10.39 5.30 -8.24
CA VAL A 191 10.42 6.75 -8.52
C VAL A 191 10.73 7.06 -10.01
N ILE A 192 11.32 6.10 -10.72
CA ILE A 192 11.66 6.14 -12.14
C ILE A 192 10.44 6.08 -13.09
N PHE A 193 9.27 5.58 -12.66
CA PHE A 193 8.10 5.48 -13.54
C PHE A 193 7.28 6.77 -13.58
N HIS A 194 7.65 7.69 -14.47
CA HIS A 194 6.96 8.99 -14.65
C HIS A 194 5.44 8.88 -14.89
N LYS A 195 4.98 7.82 -15.60
CA LYS A 195 3.54 7.58 -15.87
C LYS A 195 2.73 7.18 -14.64
N HIS A 196 3.38 6.73 -13.57
CA HIS A 196 2.74 6.26 -12.34
C HIS A 196 2.97 7.21 -11.16
N LYS A 197 3.52 8.41 -11.40
CA LYS A 197 3.73 9.44 -10.38
C LYS A 197 2.45 9.91 -9.69
N GLU A 198 1.28 9.75 -10.31
CA GLU A 198 0.02 10.34 -9.84
C GLU A 198 -1.00 9.33 -9.27
N HIS A 199 -0.69 8.02 -9.22
CA HIS A 199 -1.71 7.01 -8.90
C HIS A 199 -1.24 5.97 -7.88
N LYS A 200 -2.07 5.82 -6.82
CA LYS A 200 -2.31 4.72 -5.85
C LYS A 200 -1.09 3.85 -5.45
N PRO A 201 -0.97 3.45 -4.17
CA PRO A 201 0.07 2.51 -3.76
C PRO A 201 0.07 1.28 -4.68
N TYR A 202 1.25 0.89 -5.13
CA TYR A 202 1.46 -0.29 -5.96
C TYR A 202 1.05 -1.55 -5.18
N GLN A 203 1.42 -1.60 -3.90
CA GLN A 203 1.04 -2.64 -2.95
C GLN A 203 0.69 -2.02 -1.60
N THR A 204 -0.33 -2.54 -0.94
CA THR A 204 -0.60 -2.30 0.48
C THR A 204 -0.50 -3.62 1.21
N MET A 205 0.33 -3.66 2.24
CA MET A 205 0.55 -4.82 3.09
C MET A 205 0.26 -4.48 4.54
N LEU A 206 -0.26 -5.44 5.28
CA LEU A 206 -0.29 -5.41 6.73
C LEU A 206 0.93 -6.15 7.26
N VAL A 207 1.71 -5.53 8.14
CA VAL A 207 2.84 -6.15 8.83
C VAL A 207 2.60 -6.13 10.32
N LEU A 208 3.10 -7.15 11.03
CA LEU A 208 3.04 -7.16 12.48
C LEU A 208 4.19 -6.34 13.07
N GLY A 209 3.95 -5.73 14.24
CA GLY A 209 4.99 -5.01 14.97
C GLY A 209 6.18 -5.91 15.30
N SER A 210 5.92 -7.17 15.66
CA SER A 210 6.93 -8.18 15.96
C SER A 210 7.69 -8.73 14.75
N GLN A 211 7.25 -8.46 13.51
CA GLN A 211 7.93 -8.97 12.32
C GLN A 211 9.21 -8.22 12.02
N LYS A 212 10.18 -8.95 11.49
CA LYS A 212 11.46 -8.38 11.03
C LYS A 212 11.26 -7.59 9.75
N LEU A 213 12.09 -6.57 9.56
CA LEU A 213 12.09 -5.79 8.32
C LEU A 213 12.41 -6.65 7.09
N THR A 214 13.20 -7.70 7.27
CA THR A 214 13.52 -8.67 6.22
C THR A 214 12.30 -9.42 5.71
N GLU A 215 11.30 -9.67 6.55
CA GLU A 215 10.06 -10.35 6.14
C GLU A 215 9.24 -9.46 5.19
N LEU A 216 9.18 -8.14 5.48
CA LEU A 216 8.59 -7.20 4.53
C LEU A 216 9.40 -7.19 3.23
N ARG A 217 10.73 -7.05 3.29
CA ARG A 217 11.61 -7.05 2.09
C ARG A 217 11.27 -8.23 1.17
N ASP A 218 11.20 -9.44 1.73
CA ASP A 218 11.00 -10.66 0.96
C ASP A 218 9.59 -10.75 0.34
N SER A 219 8.63 -10.01 0.92
CA SER A 219 7.24 -9.98 0.45
C SER A 219 6.99 -8.95 -0.66
N ILE A 220 7.88 -7.96 -0.84
CA ILE A 220 7.72 -6.92 -1.88
C ILE A 220 7.86 -7.55 -3.27
N CYS A 221 6.80 -7.48 -4.07
CA CYS A 221 6.83 -8.01 -5.44
C CYS A 221 7.20 -6.91 -6.44
N CYS A 222 8.48 -6.65 -6.70
CA CYS A 222 8.90 -5.65 -7.69
C CYS A 222 9.17 -6.26 -9.07
N VAL A 223 8.74 -5.61 -10.15
CA VAL A 223 9.03 -6.04 -11.54
C VAL A 223 10.52 -6.01 -11.84
N SER A 224 11.26 -5.10 -11.21
CA SER A 224 12.73 -5.05 -11.32
C SER A 224 13.38 -6.33 -10.81
N ASP A 225 12.79 -7.02 -9.82
CA ASP A 225 13.30 -8.33 -9.36
C ASP A 225 13.22 -9.41 -10.45
N LEU A 226 12.34 -9.25 -11.43
CA LEU A 226 12.24 -10.16 -12.57
C LEU A 226 13.05 -9.70 -13.78
N GLN A 227 13.36 -8.40 -13.86
CA GLN A 227 13.98 -7.78 -15.01
C GLN A 227 15.49 -8.02 -14.98
N ILE A 228 16.02 -8.70 -16.00
CA ILE A 228 17.45 -8.91 -16.15
C ILE A 228 18.00 -7.87 -17.12
N GLY A 229 19.00 -7.10 -16.67
CA GLY A 229 19.69 -6.12 -17.50
C GLY A 229 20.60 -6.81 -18.52
N GLY A 230 20.62 -6.30 -19.76
CA GLY A 230 21.53 -6.76 -20.80
C GLY A 230 20.93 -6.66 -22.20
N GLU A 231 21.80 -6.44 -23.18
CA GLU A 231 21.45 -6.41 -24.61
C GLU A 231 21.77 -7.79 -25.21
N PHE A 232 20.80 -8.37 -25.92
CA PHE A 232 20.86 -9.76 -26.41
C PHE A 232 20.49 -9.89 -27.89
N SER A 233 20.55 -8.82 -28.69
CA SER A 233 20.23 -8.92 -30.12
C SER A 233 21.15 -9.86 -30.90
N ASN A 234 22.40 -10.01 -30.47
CA ASN A 234 23.35 -10.91 -31.14
C ASN A 234 23.31 -12.35 -30.59
N THR A 235 22.83 -12.53 -29.36
CA THR A 235 22.78 -13.81 -28.67
C THR A 235 21.45 -13.99 -27.94
N PRO A 236 20.32 -14.01 -28.67
CA PRO A 236 18.99 -14.07 -28.07
C PRO A 236 18.75 -15.37 -27.28
N ASP A 237 19.46 -16.46 -27.61
CA ASP A 237 19.42 -17.72 -26.86
C ASP A 237 20.22 -17.70 -25.56
N GLN A 238 21.14 -16.73 -25.40
CA GLN A 238 21.85 -16.50 -24.14
C GLN A 238 21.08 -15.58 -23.20
N ALA A 239 19.99 -14.96 -23.68
CA ALA A 239 19.10 -14.25 -22.80
C ALA A 239 18.60 -15.24 -21.75
N PRO A 240 18.72 -14.90 -20.45
CA PRO A 240 18.50 -15.85 -19.38
C PRO A 240 17.19 -16.62 -19.56
N GLU A 241 17.28 -17.93 -19.81
CA GLU A 241 16.15 -18.83 -20.11
C GLU A 241 15.13 -18.92 -18.95
N HIS A 242 15.47 -18.37 -17.78
CA HIS A 242 14.67 -18.20 -16.57
C HIS A 242 13.46 -17.28 -16.78
N ILE A 243 13.63 -16.39 -17.76
CA ILE A 243 12.64 -15.79 -18.65
C ILE A 243 11.70 -16.87 -19.22
N SER A 244 12.15 -17.30 -20.40
CA SER A 244 11.90 -18.47 -21.30
C SER A 244 10.98 -19.66 -20.92
N LYS A 245 11.32 -20.38 -19.86
CA LYS A 245 10.70 -21.69 -19.57
C LYS A 245 10.02 -21.75 -18.20
N MET A 246 10.27 -20.79 -17.30
CA MET A 246 9.83 -20.92 -15.90
C MET A 246 8.34 -20.65 -15.67
N TYR A 247 7.68 -19.70 -16.34
CA TYR A 247 6.21 -19.52 -16.19
C TYR A 247 5.37 -20.70 -16.68
N ASN A 248 5.96 -21.64 -17.43
CA ASN A 248 5.27 -22.86 -17.86
C ASN A 248 5.58 -24.07 -16.95
N THR A 249 6.54 -23.96 -16.01
CA THR A 249 7.11 -25.12 -15.32
C THR A 249 7.39 -24.94 -13.81
N LEU A 250 7.44 -23.70 -13.29
CA LEU A 250 7.70 -23.40 -11.88
C LEU A 250 6.62 -22.46 -11.30
N SER A 251 6.31 -22.60 -10.01
CA SER A 251 5.44 -21.66 -9.30
C SER A 251 6.07 -20.27 -9.26
N LEU A 252 5.23 -19.22 -9.28
CA LEU A 252 5.65 -17.82 -9.22
C LEU A 252 6.60 -17.56 -8.04
N GLU A 253 6.31 -18.17 -6.89
CA GLU A 253 7.15 -18.14 -5.67
C GLU A 253 8.60 -18.59 -5.96
N ARG A 254 8.78 -19.71 -6.66
CA ARG A 254 10.12 -20.21 -7.03
C ARG A 254 10.83 -19.29 -8.02
N MET A 255 10.10 -18.58 -8.87
CA MET A 255 10.71 -17.63 -9.81
C MET A 255 11.23 -16.38 -9.11
N ILE A 256 10.43 -15.84 -8.18
CA ILE A 256 10.80 -14.67 -7.37
C ILE A 256 12.06 -14.98 -6.55
N THR A 257 12.13 -16.14 -5.90
CA THR A 257 13.31 -16.56 -5.11
C THR A 257 14.59 -16.60 -5.95
N ILE A 258 14.56 -17.18 -7.15
CA ILE A 258 15.75 -17.37 -7.98
C ILE A 258 16.35 -16.03 -8.46
N LEU A 259 15.52 -15.03 -8.76
CA LEU A 259 16.00 -13.75 -9.28
C LEU A 259 16.32 -12.74 -8.17
N GLN A 260 15.57 -12.74 -7.05
CA GLN A 260 15.98 -12.06 -5.82
C GLN A 260 17.32 -12.61 -5.27
N ASP A 261 17.66 -13.86 -5.57
CA ASP A 261 18.96 -14.47 -5.23
C ASP A 261 20.13 -13.91 -6.04
N LEU A 262 19.91 -13.28 -7.21
CA LEU A 262 21.01 -12.69 -8.00
C LEU A 262 21.42 -11.31 -7.46
N TYR A 263 20.43 -10.49 -7.06
CA TYR A 263 20.64 -9.13 -6.57
C TYR A 263 20.08 -8.96 -5.16
N LYS A 264 20.79 -9.56 -4.18
CA LYS A 264 20.36 -9.65 -2.78
C LYS A 264 20.46 -8.34 -1.98
N SER A 265 21.21 -7.36 -2.47
CA SER A 265 21.39 -6.07 -1.80
C SER A 265 20.12 -5.24 -1.78
N ALA A 266 19.69 -4.85 -0.59
CA ALA A 266 18.60 -3.90 -0.39
C ALA A 266 18.79 -3.14 0.94
N PHE A 267 18.14 -1.99 1.07
CA PHE A 267 17.97 -1.30 2.35
C PHE A 267 16.59 -0.69 2.51
N PHE A 268 16.16 -0.54 3.75
CA PHE A 268 15.15 0.44 4.14
C PHE A 268 15.83 1.65 4.77
N TYR A 269 15.25 2.84 4.58
CA TYR A 269 15.69 4.07 5.22
C TYR A 269 14.54 4.67 6.01
N PHE A 270 14.69 4.68 7.34
CA PHE A 270 13.74 5.25 8.29
C PHE A 270 14.48 6.22 9.24
N GLU A 271 13.93 7.43 9.39
CA GLU A 271 14.39 8.46 10.36
C GLU A 271 15.92 8.59 10.50
N GLY A 272 16.65 8.67 9.39
CA GLY A 272 18.11 8.88 9.41
C GLY A 272 18.96 7.61 9.49
N THR A 273 18.34 6.43 9.54
CA THR A 273 19.03 5.13 9.62
C THR A 273 18.78 4.29 8.37
N PHE A 274 19.86 3.80 7.77
CA PHE A 274 19.84 2.80 6.70
C PHE A 274 19.91 1.38 7.29
N TYR A 275 18.82 0.63 7.16
CA TYR A 275 18.72 -0.78 7.53
C TYR A 275 19.10 -1.62 6.32
N ASN A 276 20.38 -1.98 6.21
CA ASN A 276 20.91 -2.74 5.08
C ASN A 276 20.70 -4.23 5.28
N ASP A 277 20.26 -4.95 4.26
CA ASP A 277 20.20 -6.41 4.31
C ASP A 277 21.61 -7.00 4.32
N ARG A 278 21.97 -7.68 5.41
CA ARG A 278 23.30 -8.29 5.59
C ARG A 278 23.22 -9.79 5.85
N ARG A 279 22.07 -10.42 5.56
CA ARG A 279 21.84 -11.86 5.76
C ARG A 279 22.77 -12.74 4.93
N TYR A 280 23.26 -12.23 3.80
CA TYR A 280 24.10 -12.97 2.86
C TYR A 280 25.45 -12.28 2.65
N PRO A 281 26.58 -13.01 2.57
CA PRO A 281 27.91 -12.44 2.31
C PRO A 281 28.00 -11.63 1.00
N GLU A 282 27.16 -11.94 0.02
CA GLU A 282 27.09 -11.28 -1.28
C GLU A 282 26.41 -9.90 -1.22
N CYS A 283 25.69 -9.61 -0.13
CA CYS A 283 25.04 -8.32 0.06
C CYS A 283 26.09 -7.21 0.17
N ARG A 284 26.08 -6.32 -0.82
CA ARG A 284 26.78 -5.04 -0.79
C ARG A 284 25.97 -4.00 -0.02
N ASP A 285 26.69 -3.16 0.72
CA ASP A 285 26.13 -2.00 1.41
C ASP A 285 25.86 -0.88 0.40
N LEU A 286 24.61 -0.78 -0.05
CA LEU A 286 24.17 0.24 -1.01
C LEU A 286 24.14 1.64 -0.39
N SER A 287 23.94 1.73 0.94
CA SER A 287 23.85 3.01 1.65
C SER A 287 25.18 3.76 1.69
N ARG A 288 26.31 3.05 1.59
CA ARG A 288 27.67 3.61 1.67
C ARG A 288 27.86 4.84 0.77
N THR A 289 27.49 4.73 -0.50
CA THR A 289 27.69 5.82 -1.46
C THR A 289 26.89 7.07 -1.07
N ILE A 290 25.69 6.90 -0.52
CA ILE A 290 24.83 7.99 -0.07
C ILE A 290 25.45 8.67 1.17
N ILE A 291 25.96 7.86 2.11
CA ILE A 291 26.59 8.35 3.34
C ILE A 291 27.87 9.13 3.00
N GLU A 292 28.78 8.55 2.21
CA GLU A 292 30.01 9.21 1.77
C GLU A 292 29.72 10.51 1.00
N TRP A 293 28.73 10.49 0.11
CA TRP A 293 28.30 11.68 -0.61
C TRP A 293 27.78 12.76 0.35
N SER A 294 27.00 12.39 1.36
CA SER A 294 26.44 13.32 2.35
C SER A 294 27.51 13.94 3.26
N GLU A 295 28.54 13.18 3.63
CA GLU A 295 29.64 13.63 4.50
C GLU A 295 30.70 14.44 3.75
N SER A 296 30.79 14.27 2.42
CA SER A 296 31.80 14.97 1.60
C SER A 296 31.67 16.49 1.59
N HIS A 297 30.50 17.03 1.89
CA HIS A 297 30.22 18.47 1.91
C HIS A 297 29.30 18.80 3.07
N ASP A 298 29.51 19.94 3.73
CA ASP A 298 28.56 20.44 4.74
C ASP A 298 27.27 20.89 4.04
N ARG A 299 26.31 19.98 3.97
CA ARG A 299 25.00 20.17 3.34
C ARG A 299 23.88 20.42 4.36
N GLY A 300 24.21 20.47 5.66
CA GLY A 300 23.23 20.59 6.73
C GLY A 300 22.42 19.32 7.02
N TYR A 301 22.81 18.17 6.46
CA TYR A 301 22.23 16.88 6.83
C TYR A 301 22.81 16.38 8.15
N GLY A 302 21.96 15.78 8.99
CA GLY A 302 22.44 15.04 10.16
C GLY A 302 23.25 13.82 9.74
N LYS A 303 24.09 13.32 10.65
CA LYS A 303 24.89 12.12 10.37
C LYS A 303 23.98 10.90 10.22
N PHE A 304 24.01 10.28 9.05
CA PHE A 304 23.27 9.05 8.81
C PHE A 304 23.85 7.87 9.60
N GLN A 305 22.96 6.96 9.98
CA GLN A 305 23.32 5.74 10.70
C GLN A 305 23.11 4.52 9.80
N THR A 306 23.76 3.41 10.13
CA THR A 306 23.56 2.13 9.45
C THR A 306 23.31 1.03 10.46
N ALA A 307 22.38 0.15 10.15
CA ALA A 307 22.06 -1.04 10.93
C ALA A 307 21.87 -2.26 10.00
N SER A 308 21.98 -3.46 10.57
CA SER A 308 21.63 -4.71 9.86
C SER A 308 20.11 -4.89 9.90
N MET A 309 19.48 -5.12 8.75
CA MET A 309 18.03 -5.21 8.61
C MET A 309 17.44 -6.38 9.40
N GLU A 310 18.17 -7.50 9.48
CA GLU A 310 17.77 -8.74 10.14
C GLU A 310 17.71 -8.68 11.67
N ASP A 311 18.27 -7.62 12.27
CA ASP A 311 18.32 -7.41 13.72
C ASP A 311 17.15 -6.57 14.25
N PHE A 312 16.30 -6.03 13.37
CA PHE A 312 15.24 -5.09 13.73
C PHE A 312 13.85 -5.58 13.32
N THR A 313 12.89 -5.31 14.21
CA THR A 313 11.45 -5.48 13.97
C THR A 313 10.79 -4.13 13.73
N PHE A 314 9.52 -4.13 13.28
CA PHE A 314 8.75 -2.88 13.17
C PHE A 314 8.55 -2.19 14.52
N ASN A 315 8.50 -2.94 15.62
CA ASN A 315 8.41 -2.40 16.98
C ASN A 315 9.66 -1.58 17.38
N ASP A 316 10.82 -1.86 16.78
CA ASP A 316 12.08 -1.18 17.08
C ASP A 316 12.26 0.14 16.30
N LEU A 317 11.33 0.45 15.37
CA LEU A 317 11.44 1.62 14.53
C LEU A 317 10.94 2.89 15.21
N CYS A 318 11.61 4.00 14.90
CA CYS A 318 11.06 5.34 15.07
C CYS A 318 10.49 5.81 13.74
N ILE A 319 9.21 6.19 13.71
CA ILE A 319 8.52 6.58 12.47
C ILE A 319 7.55 7.73 12.68
N LYS A 320 7.13 8.34 11.57
CA LYS A 320 6.05 9.32 11.44
C LYS A 320 4.98 8.72 10.54
N LEU A 321 3.73 8.77 11.01
CA LEU A 321 2.60 8.30 10.20
C LEU A 321 2.42 9.21 8.98
N GLY A 322 2.15 8.59 7.84
CA GLY A 322 1.98 9.27 6.56
C GLY A 322 3.26 9.86 5.96
N PHE A 323 4.43 9.67 6.59
CA PHE A 323 5.69 10.19 6.08
C PHE A 323 6.31 9.25 5.02
N PRO A 324 6.86 9.79 3.93
CA PRO A 324 7.51 8.99 2.89
C PRO A 324 8.91 8.53 3.32
N TYR A 325 9.06 7.23 3.49
CA TYR A 325 10.34 6.53 3.67
C TYR A 325 10.80 5.88 2.37
N LEU A 326 12.01 5.32 2.37
CA LEU A 326 12.62 4.74 1.17
C LEU A 326 12.96 3.27 1.38
N TYR A 327 12.57 2.45 0.41
CA TYR A 327 13.10 1.12 0.18
C TYR A 327 13.89 1.14 -1.13
N CYS A 328 15.12 0.66 -1.12
CA CYS A 328 15.93 0.55 -2.33
C CYS A 328 16.48 -0.86 -2.46
N HIS A 329 16.35 -1.45 -3.63
CA HIS A 329 16.92 -2.75 -3.97
C HIS A 329 17.59 -2.70 -5.35
N GLN A 330 18.45 -3.67 -5.64
CA GLN A 330 19.24 -3.77 -6.89
C GLN A 330 20.20 -2.58 -7.17
N GLY A 331 20.22 -1.57 -6.31
CA GLY A 331 21.13 -0.42 -6.37
C GLY A 331 20.48 0.88 -6.83
N ASP A 332 19.43 0.81 -7.64
CA ASP A 332 18.74 1.98 -8.21
C ASP A 332 17.21 1.86 -8.27
N CYS A 333 16.63 0.72 -7.85
CA CYS A 333 15.19 0.56 -7.79
C CYS A 333 14.65 1.09 -6.46
N GLU A 334 14.25 2.36 -6.48
CA GLU A 334 13.79 3.13 -5.32
C GLU A 334 12.27 3.15 -5.20
N HIS A 335 11.73 2.59 -4.12
CA HIS A 335 10.31 2.64 -3.76
C HIS A 335 10.07 3.55 -2.57
N VAL A 336 9.07 4.41 -2.68
CA VAL A 336 8.56 5.14 -1.50
C VAL A 336 7.71 4.19 -0.67
N VAL A 337 8.00 4.12 0.63
CA VAL A 337 7.28 3.33 1.62
C VAL A 337 6.60 4.29 2.59
N VAL A 338 5.29 4.14 2.78
CA VAL A 338 4.51 5.01 3.68
C VAL A 338 3.75 4.13 4.67
N ILE A 339 3.98 4.35 5.96
CA ILE A 339 3.18 3.72 7.01
C ILE A 339 2.01 4.65 7.31
N THR A 340 0.79 4.25 6.93
CA THR A 340 -0.39 5.12 7.02
C THR A 340 -1.21 4.92 8.29
N ASP A 341 -1.12 3.73 8.89
CA ASP A 341 -1.94 3.37 10.05
C ASP A 341 -1.20 2.37 10.94
N ILE A 342 -1.46 2.45 12.25
CA ILE A 342 -1.01 1.50 13.26
C ILE A 342 -2.18 1.26 14.20
N ARG A 343 -2.51 0.00 14.42
CA ARG A 343 -3.60 -0.41 15.31
C ARG A 343 -3.27 -1.69 16.05
N LEU A 344 -4.03 -1.98 17.10
CA LEU A 344 -4.01 -3.29 17.74
C LEU A 344 -4.74 -4.31 16.88
N VAL A 345 -4.28 -5.56 16.93
CA VAL A 345 -4.97 -6.70 16.34
C VAL A 345 -6.38 -6.84 16.92
N HIS A 346 -7.35 -7.12 16.05
CA HIS A 346 -8.73 -7.39 16.36
C HIS A 346 -9.08 -8.83 16.00
N ARG A 347 -10.10 -9.39 16.65
CA ARG A 347 -10.57 -10.77 16.41
C ARG A 347 -11.02 -11.07 14.97
N ASP A 348 -11.43 -10.03 14.23
CA ASP A 348 -11.89 -10.14 12.84
C ASP A 348 -10.73 -10.04 11.84
N ASP A 349 -9.51 -9.77 12.31
CA ASP A 349 -8.32 -9.80 11.46
C ASP A 349 -7.94 -11.22 11.07
N CYS A 350 -6.97 -11.33 10.16
CA CYS A 350 -6.22 -12.56 10.01
C CYS A 350 -5.42 -12.81 11.28
N LEU A 351 -5.75 -13.89 11.99
CA LEU A 351 -5.11 -14.31 13.24
C LEU A 351 -3.99 -15.34 13.01
N ASP A 352 -3.82 -15.78 11.77
CA ASP A 352 -2.71 -16.63 11.34
C ASP A 352 -1.48 -15.79 11.00
N ARG A 353 -0.46 -15.89 11.87
CA ARG A 353 0.81 -15.17 11.75
C ARG A 353 1.59 -15.55 10.49
N THR A 354 1.42 -16.77 9.96
CA THR A 354 2.18 -17.25 8.79
C THR A 354 1.76 -16.56 7.48
N LEU A 355 0.61 -15.89 7.47
CA LEU A 355 0.12 -15.14 6.30
C LEU A 355 0.63 -13.70 6.26
N TYR A 356 1.32 -13.24 7.31
CA TYR A 356 1.94 -11.92 7.34
C TYR A 356 3.37 -11.98 6.81
N PRO A 357 3.87 -10.96 6.09
CA PRO A 357 3.19 -9.74 5.65
C PRO A 357 1.99 -10.02 4.73
N LEU A 358 0.84 -9.48 5.11
CA LEU A 358 -0.42 -9.80 4.47
C LEU A 358 -0.70 -8.78 3.36
N LEU A 359 -0.65 -9.21 2.11
CA LEU A 359 -1.01 -8.39 0.97
C LEU A 359 -2.53 -8.18 0.91
N ILE A 360 -2.98 -6.95 1.20
CA ILE A 360 -4.40 -6.59 1.16
C ILE A 360 -4.79 -5.81 -0.08
N LYS A 361 -3.82 -5.17 -0.75
CA LYS A 361 -4.09 -4.41 -1.98
C LYS A 361 -2.91 -4.49 -2.93
N LYS A 362 -3.21 -4.61 -4.21
CA LYS A 362 -2.24 -4.57 -5.29
C LYS A 362 -2.83 -3.91 -6.51
N HIS A 363 -2.07 -3.05 -7.16
CA HIS A 363 -2.54 -2.42 -8.39
C HIS A 363 -2.47 -3.41 -9.56
N TRP A 364 -3.61 -3.58 -10.24
CA TRP A 364 -3.72 -4.45 -11.42
C TRP A 364 -3.15 -3.75 -12.65
N LEU A 365 -2.11 -4.32 -13.25
CA LEU A 365 -1.42 -3.76 -14.41
C LEU A 365 -1.92 -4.39 -15.70
N TRP A 366 -2.09 -3.55 -16.73
CA TRP A 366 -2.53 -4.03 -18.03
C TRP A 366 -1.37 -4.73 -18.74
N THR A 367 -1.56 -6.00 -19.09
CA THR A 367 -0.56 -6.79 -19.80
C THR A 367 -0.23 -6.19 -21.16
N ARG A 368 1.05 -5.95 -21.40
CA ARG A 368 1.60 -5.49 -22.67
C ARG A 368 1.67 -6.68 -23.65
N LYS A 369 0.83 -6.66 -24.67
CA LYS A 369 0.83 -7.68 -25.72
C LYS A 369 1.83 -7.36 -26.83
N CYS A 370 2.32 -8.41 -27.49
CA CYS A 370 3.16 -8.31 -28.68
C CYS A 370 2.51 -7.43 -29.75
N PHE A 371 3.30 -6.54 -30.34
CA PHE A 371 2.83 -5.61 -31.35
C PHE A 371 2.37 -6.32 -32.63
N VAL A 372 3.04 -7.40 -33.04
CA VAL A 372 2.76 -8.12 -34.29
C VAL A 372 1.50 -8.97 -34.17
N CYS A 373 1.48 -9.95 -33.24
CA CYS A 373 0.35 -10.88 -33.15
C CYS A 373 -0.83 -10.34 -32.33
N LYS A 374 -0.62 -9.32 -31.48
CA LYS A 374 -1.61 -8.78 -30.52
C LYS A 374 -2.24 -9.83 -29.59
N MET A 375 -1.69 -11.05 -29.54
CA MET A 375 -2.26 -12.20 -28.85
C MET A 375 -1.45 -12.57 -27.62
N TYR A 376 -0.15 -12.82 -27.80
CA TYR A 376 0.75 -13.21 -26.73
C TYR A 376 1.33 -12.01 -25.98
N THR A 377 1.62 -12.19 -24.69
CA THR A 377 2.35 -11.21 -23.86
C THR A 377 3.73 -10.93 -24.46
N ALA A 378 4.13 -9.67 -24.43
CA ALA A 378 5.45 -9.26 -24.86
C ALA A 378 6.53 -9.79 -23.91
N ARG A 379 7.71 -10.04 -24.48
CA ARG A 379 8.85 -10.64 -23.80
C ARG A 379 10.19 -10.05 -24.24
N TRP A 380 10.16 -9.34 -25.34
CA TRP A 380 11.27 -8.64 -25.94
C TRP A 380 10.84 -7.22 -26.18
N VAL A 381 11.71 -6.29 -25.86
CA VAL A 381 11.63 -4.91 -26.30
C VAL A 381 12.82 -4.64 -27.21
N THR A 382 12.56 -4.06 -28.38
CA THR A 382 13.62 -3.67 -29.31
C THR A 382 13.73 -2.15 -29.37
N ASN A 383 14.94 -1.68 -29.60
CA ASN A 383 15.28 -0.27 -29.78
C ASN A 383 16.08 -0.08 -31.07
N ASN A 384 15.95 1.09 -31.69
CA ASN A 384 16.60 1.40 -32.97
C ASN A 384 16.32 0.33 -34.03
N ASP A 385 15.10 -0.22 -34.04
CA ASP A 385 14.74 -1.38 -34.82
C ASP A 385 14.11 -0.97 -36.16
N SER A 386 14.84 -1.20 -37.24
CA SER A 386 14.39 -0.85 -38.60
C SER A 386 13.19 -1.67 -39.10
N PHE A 387 12.90 -2.82 -38.49
CA PHE A 387 11.75 -3.67 -38.84
C PHE A 387 10.52 -3.34 -37.99
N ALA A 388 10.71 -2.62 -36.88
CA ALA A 388 9.62 -2.25 -36.00
C ALA A 388 8.85 -1.02 -36.50
N PRO A 389 7.53 -0.98 -36.28
CA PRO A 389 6.70 0.19 -36.60
C PRO A 389 6.79 1.31 -35.56
N GLU A 390 7.33 1.03 -34.37
CA GLU A 390 7.49 1.97 -33.25
C GLU A 390 8.86 1.76 -32.60
N ASP A 391 9.38 2.75 -31.87
CA ASP A 391 10.62 2.64 -31.09
C ASP A 391 10.40 3.25 -29.69
N PRO A 392 10.48 2.47 -28.60
CA PRO A 392 10.70 1.02 -28.56
C PRO A 392 9.47 0.19 -28.98
N CYS A 393 9.68 -1.00 -29.55
CA CYS A 393 8.61 -1.94 -29.91
C CYS A 393 8.67 -3.24 -29.11
N PHE A 394 7.50 -3.83 -28.86
CA PHE A 394 7.34 -4.98 -27.97
C PHE A 394 6.92 -6.24 -28.74
N PHE A 395 7.62 -7.35 -28.55
CA PHE A 395 7.40 -8.60 -29.27
C PHE A 395 7.25 -9.79 -28.33
N CYS A 396 6.44 -10.78 -28.70
CA CYS A 396 6.51 -12.11 -28.10
C CYS A 396 7.70 -12.87 -28.68
N ASP A 397 8.09 -13.98 -28.06
CA ASP A 397 9.27 -14.75 -28.45
C ASP A 397 9.22 -15.20 -29.91
N VAL A 398 8.07 -15.73 -30.34
CA VAL A 398 7.86 -16.24 -31.70
C VAL A 398 7.96 -15.12 -32.73
N CYS A 399 7.24 -14.01 -32.54
CA CYS A 399 7.27 -12.90 -33.49
C CYS A 399 8.63 -12.19 -33.51
N PHE A 400 9.30 -12.09 -32.36
CA PHE A 400 10.65 -11.55 -32.29
C PHE A 400 11.62 -12.37 -33.16
N ARG A 401 11.63 -13.71 -32.98
CA ARG A 401 12.50 -14.60 -33.75
C ARG A 401 12.19 -14.56 -35.25
N MET A 402 10.92 -14.65 -35.61
CA MET A 402 10.49 -14.68 -37.02
C MET A 402 10.79 -13.38 -37.78
N LEU A 403 10.75 -12.23 -37.12
CA LEU A 403 10.96 -10.94 -37.79
C LEU A 403 12.45 -10.57 -37.89
N HIS A 404 13.26 -10.98 -36.91
CA HIS A 404 14.61 -10.44 -36.74
C HIS A 404 15.75 -11.42 -37.06
N TYR A 405 15.45 -12.72 -37.20
CA TYR A 405 16.46 -13.74 -37.44
C TYR A 405 16.05 -14.68 -38.59
N ASP A 406 17.03 -15.17 -39.34
CA ASP A 406 16.81 -16.22 -40.34
C ASP A 406 16.64 -17.62 -39.71
N SER A 407 16.43 -18.63 -40.54
CA SER A 407 16.31 -20.02 -40.10
C SER A 407 17.59 -20.61 -39.48
N GLU A 408 18.74 -19.99 -39.70
CA GLU A 408 20.03 -20.38 -39.13
C GLU A 408 20.34 -19.63 -37.82
N GLY A 409 19.49 -18.67 -37.43
CA GLY A 409 19.65 -17.84 -36.24
C GLY A 409 20.50 -16.58 -36.46
N ASN A 410 20.82 -16.23 -37.71
CA ASN A 410 21.58 -15.02 -38.01
C ASN A 410 20.65 -13.80 -37.97
N LYS A 411 21.18 -12.70 -37.42
CA LYS A 411 20.48 -11.42 -37.30
C LYS A 411 20.26 -10.79 -38.69
N LEU A 412 19.02 -10.41 -39.00
CA LEU A 412 18.60 -9.90 -40.31
C LEU A 412 18.78 -8.38 -40.51
N GLY A 413 19.06 -7.62 -39.44
CA GLY A 413 19.24 -6.17 -39.51
C GLY A 413 19.81 -5.58 -38.23
N GLU A 414 19.97 -4.25 -38.20
CA GLU A 414 20.48 -3.53 -37.03
C GLU A 414 19.34 -3.16 -36.09
N PHE A 415 19.44 -3.63 -34.85
CA PHE A 415 18.53 -3.34 -33.75
C PHE A 415 19.20 -3.74 -32.42
N LEU A 416 18.72 -3.18 -31.31
CA LEU A 416 19.05 -3.65 -29.96
C LEU A 416 17.85 -4.41 -29.41
N ALA A 417 18.08 -5.50 -28.68
CA ALA A 417 17.02 -6.30 -28.10
C ALA A 417 17.28 -6.56 -26.61
N TYR A 418 16.26 -6.29 -25.80
CA TYR A 418 16.30 -6.47 -24.36
C TYR A 418 15.15 -7.39 -23.95
N PRO A 419 15.38 -8.35 -23.05
CA PRO A 419 14.31 -9.09 -22.40
C PRO A 419 13.35 -8.11 -21.72
N TYR A 420 12.06 -8.40 -21.78
CA TYR A 420 11.01 -7.59 -21.21
C TYR A 420 10.15 -8.45 -20.30
N VAL A 421 9.96 -7.98 -19.06
CA VAL A 421 8.99 -8.56 -18.14
C VAL A 421 7.75 -7.69 -18.11
N ASP A 422 6.60 -8.32 -18.40
CA ASP A 422 5.32 -7.64 -18.28
C ASP A 422 5.02 -7.33 -16.81
N PRO A 423 4.74 -6.07 -16.45
CA PRO A 423 4.38 -5.73 -15.08
C PRO A 423 3.11 -6.44 -14.57
N GLY A 424 2.22 -6.84 -15.48
CA GLY A 424 1.04 -7.66 -15.17
C GLY A 424 1.34 -9.12 -14.85
N THR A 425 2.61 -9.55 -14.86
CA THR A 425 3.03 -10.91 -14.40
C THR A 425 2.63 -11.18 -12.95
N PHE A 426 2.49 -10.10 -12.17
CA PHE A 426 2.15 -10.14 -10.77
C PHE A 426 0.65 -9.95 -10.47
N ASN A 427 -0.19 -9.83 -11.50
CA ASN A 427 -1.64 -9.69 -11.32
C ASN A 427 -2.27 -10.90 -10.63
#